data_AF-A0A510HHL6-F1
#
_entry.id   AF-A0A510HHL6-F1
#
_cell.length_a   1.000
_cell.length_b   1.000
_cell.length_c   1.000
_cell.angle_alpha   90.00
_cell.angle_beta   90.00
_cell.angle_gamma   90.00
#
_symmetry.space_group_name_H-M   'P 1'
#
loop_
_entity.id
_entity.type
_entity.pdbx_description
1 polymer ?
#
loop_
_entity_poly.entity_id
_entity_poly.type
_entity_poly.pdbx_seq_one_letter_code
_entity_poly.pdbx_strand_id
1 'polypeptide(L)' 'MLSMRELEELSGVSHNTIWRIESGRQGAHPRTIRKLAEALGVEPEELLKEE' A
#
# COMPACT_ATOMS: atom_id res chain seq x y z
N MET A 1 4.63 12.70 -5.85
CA MET A 1 3.85 12.31 -4.66
C MET A 1 2.42 12.11 -5.11
N LEU A 2 1.89 10.91 -4.98
CA LEU A 2 0.45 10.67 -5.08
C LEU A 2 -0.18 11.09 -3.76
N SER A 3 -1.35 11.73 -3.81
CA SER A 3 -2.18 11.88 -2.63
C SER A 3 -2.76 10.52 -2.22
N MET A 4 -3.12 10.38 -0.94
CA MET A 4 -3.76 9.16 -0.42
C MET A 4 -5.04 8.78 -1.18
N ARG A 5 -5.76 9.77 -1.72
CA ARG A 5 -6.96 9.56 -2.54
C ARG A 5 -6.61 9.00 -3.92
N GLU A 6 -5.59 9.53 -4.57
CA GLU A 6 -5.11 9.01 -5.85
C GLU A 6 -4.58 7.57 -5.69
N LEU A 7 -3.87 7.28 -4.58
CA LEU A 7 -3.40 5.94 -4.30
C LEU A 7 -4.56 4.95 -4.06
N GLU A 8 -5.61 5.39 -3.38
CA GLU A 8 -6.85 4.60 -3.22
C GLU A 8 -7.51 4.31 -4.58
N GLU A 9 -7.65 5.33 -5.43
CA GLU A 9 -8.24 5.21 -6.77
C GLU A 9 -7.43 4.26 -7.67
N LEU A 10 -6.09 4.36 -7.64
CA LEU A 10 -5.19 3.55 -8.47
C LEU A 10 -5.05 2.10 -7.97
N SER A 11 -4.93 1.89 -6.65
CA SER A 11 -4.70 0.54 -6.08
C SER A 11 -6.00 -0.22 -5.79
N GLY A 12 -7.13 0.48 -5.72
CA GLY A 12 -8.40 -0.06 -5.21
C GLY A 12 -8.29 -0.57 -3.78
N VAL A 13 -7.36 -0.02 -2.99
CA VAL A 13 -7.20 -0.27 -1.56
C VAL A 13 -7.73 0.95 -0.82
N SER A 14 -8.67 0.74 0.10
CA SER A 14 -9.31 1.86 0.79
C SER A 14 -8.31 2.69 1.59
N HIS A 15 -8.54 4.01 1.66
CA HIS A 15 -7.74 4.92 2.47
C HIS A 15 -7.53 4.43 3.91
N ASN A 16 -8.57 3.88 4.55
CA ASN A 16 -8.48 3.34 5.91
C ASN A 16 -7.54 2.13 6.00
N THR A 17 -7.44 1.32 4.95
CA THR A 17 -6.51 0.19 4.90
C THR A 17 -5.08 0.68 4.72
N ILE A 18 -4.85 1.62 3.81
CA ILE A 18 -3.54 2.25 3.58
C ILE A 18 -3.02 2.87 4.89
N TRP A 19 -3.84 3.70 5.54
CA TRP A 19 -3.46 4.36 6.80
C TRP A 19 -3.12 3.38 7.93
N ARG A 20 -3.86 2.26 8.06
CA ARG A 20 -3.55 1.23 9.07
C ARG A 20 -2.21 0.54 8.80
N ILE A 21 -1.87 0.36 7.53
CA ILE A 21 -0.59 -0.23 7.09
C ILE A 21 0.55 0.75 7.39
N GLU A 22 0.44 2.01 6.94
CA GLU A 22 1.46 3.04 7.15
C GLU A 22 1.72 3.31 8.63
N SER A 23 0.66 3.35 9.45
CA SER A 23 0.78 3.57 10.90
C SER A 23 1.26 2.35 11.68
N GLY A 24 1.56 1.22 11.01
CA GLY A 24 2.01 -0.02 11.66
C GLY A 24 0.95 -0.69 12.54
N ARG A 25 -0.30 -0.21 12.50
CA ARG A 25 -1.42 -0.78 13.27
C ARG A 25 -1.88 -2.12 12.73
N GLN A 26 -1.61 -2.38 11.45
CA GLN A 26 -1.95 -3.64 10.79
C GLN A 26 -0.90 -3.96 9.74
N GLY A 27 -0.46 -5.22 9.69
CA GLY A 27 0.33 -5.71 8.56
C GLY A 27 -0.48 -5.71 7.25
N ALA A 28 0.20 -5.51 6.14
CA ALA A 28 -0.40 -5.62 4.82
C ALA A 28 -0.50 -7.11 4.43
N HIS A 29 -1.68 -7.54 3.96
CA HIS A 29 -1.79 -8.87 3.34
C HIS A 29 -1.02 -8.89 2.01
N PRO A 30 -0.46 -10.04 1.58
CA PRO A 30 0.29 -10.13 0.32
C PRO A 30 -0.46 -9.61 -0.91
N ARG A 31 -1.79 -9.76 -0.94
CA ARG A 31 -2.63 -9.21 -2.02
C ARG A 31 -2.69 -7.68 -2.00
N THR A 32 -2.74 -7.08 -0.82
CA THR A 32 -2.74 -5.61 -0.66
C THR A 32 -1.39 -5.04 -1.06
N ILE A 33 -0.30 -5.71 -0.68
CA ILE A 33 1.06 -5.31 -1.08
C ILE A 33 1.18 -5.24 -2.60
N ARG A 34 0.78 -6.30 -3.32
CA ARG A 34 0.83 -6.32 -4.80
C ARG A 34 0.04 -5.18 -5.43
N LYS A 35 -1.16 -4.88 -4.93
CA LYS A 35 -2.00 -3.77 -5.43
C LYS A 35 -1.35 -2.40 -5.22
N LEU A 36 -0.76 -2.19 -4.05
CA LEU A 36 -0.08 -0.94 -3.73
C LEU A 36 1.20 -0.79 -4.55
N ALA A 37 1.97 -1.88 -4.71
CA ALA A 37 3.18 -1.91 -5.52
C ALA A 37 2.90 -1.59 -6.99
N GLU A 38 1.87 -2.21 -7.57
CA GLU A 38 1.41 -1.92 -8.94
C GLU A 38 1.01 -0.44 -9.11
N ALA A 39 0.25 0.12 -8.17
CA ALA A 39 -0.16 1.52 -8.22
C ALA A 39 1.01 2.52 -8.03
N LEU A 40 2.04 2.10 -7.31
CA LEU A 40 3.25 2.90 -7.06
C LEU A 40 4.34 2.70 -8.11
N GLY A 41 4.23 1.68 -8.96
CA GLY A 41 5.24 1.33 -9.97
C GLY A 41 6.54 0.79 -9.38
N VAL A 42 6.45 0.09 -8.26
CA VAL A 42 7.58 -0.53 -7.52
C VAL A 42 7.37 -2.03 -7.40
N GLU A 43 8.41 -2.78 -7.04
CA GLU A 43 8.28 -4.20 -6.75
C GLU A 43 7.60 -4.43 -5.38
N PRO A 44 6.79 -5.48 -5.21
CA PRO A 44 6.12 -5.79 -3.93
C PRO A 44 7.07 -5.91 -2.74
N GLU A 45 8.28 -6.38 -2.96
CA GLU A 45 9.32 -6.55 -1.95
C GLU A 45 9.82 -5.21 -1.41
N GLU A 46 9.77 -4.14 -2.21
CA GLU A 46 10.14 -2.78 -1.76
C GLU A 46 9.17 -2.22 -0.70
N LEU A 47 7.96 -2.80 -0.60
CA LEU A 47 6.96 -2.45 0.42
C LEU A 47 7.03 -3.34 1.66
N LEU A 48 7.83 -4.40 1.62
CA LEU A 48 8.12 -5.22 2.79
C LEU A 48 9.25 -4.54 3.56
N LYS A 49 9.04 -4.28 4.86
CA LYS A 49 10.14 -3.83 5.71
C LYS A 49 11.16 -4.97 5.83
N GLU A 50 12.40 -4.71 5.44
CA GLU A 50 13.54 -5.44 5.99
C GLU A 50 13.64 -5.07 7.47
N GLU A 51 13.74 -6.07 8.35
CA GLU A 51 14.00 -5.85 9.78
C GLU A 51 15.39 -5.25 10.02
#